data_AF-A0A6J1LIA8-F1
#
_entry.id   AF-A0A6J1LIA8-F1
#
_cell.length_a   1.000
_cell.length_b   1.000
_cell.length_c   1.000
_cell.angle_alpha   90.00
_cell.angle_beta   90.00
_cell.angle_gamma   90.00
#
_symmetry.space_group_name_H-M   'P 1'
#
loop_
_entity.id
_entity.type
_entity.pdbx_description
1 polymer ?
#
loop_
_entity_poly.entity_id
_entity_poly.type
_entity_poly.pdbx_seq_one_letter_code
_entity_poly.pdbx_strand_id
1 'polypeptide(L)'
;MELDPDFVKEFACLKISTRDISAEELAKFDASVPIKPRAQVKHSSFKHVPQFFYVPPPPDDKLRHLLRREAQSLFLQQKSEELLDNNELQELWSRLEQHVTETTAKKQQLISYDDYCKLRATLSKKCRKYLSTRLFAQLLSDSPYLGSVEIASVFNYTMRKVWLTQCRIGLSFYDDVGQGYLREFDLENYITDLIPTLVQIRDGMEPAFERFYVCTVVKRFYFFLDHLRTGRIRIRDMLVSGMIHKLMELRDELKPSESEPMQLNYFSMPAVLAVYGNYLKLDLDHNGLLSKQELRRYGSGTLTSAFMDRVFEECHTYDGEMDYKTYLGFVLALENRQVHPPRCTTYSECWTCSTLAT
;
A
#
# COMPACT_ATOMS: atom_id res chain seq x y z
N MET A 1 10.49 0.45 16.09
CA MET A 1 9.39 -0.12 15.30
C MET A 1 9.30 -1.58 15.70
N GLU A 2 8.66 -1.83 16.84
CA GLU A 2 8.35 -3.19 17.26
C GLU A 2 7.20 -3.64 16.37
N LEU A 3 7.35 -4.77 15.68
CA LEU A 3 6.22 -5.31 14.92
C LEU A 3 5.20 -5.83 15.94
N ASP A 4 3.99 -5.30 15.86
CA ASP A 4 2.87 -5.78 16.66
C ASP A 4 2.63 -7.27 16.35
N PRO A 5 2.67 -8.16 17.37
CA PRO A 5 2.43 -9.58 17.19
C PRO A 5 1.05 -9.95 16.65
N ASP A 6 0.08 -9.06 16.77
CA ASP A 6 -1.27 -9.28 16.27
C ASP A 6 -1.38 -9.00 14.76
N PHE A 7 -0.43 -8.25 14.18
CA PHE A 7 -0.35 -7.97 12.74
C PHE A 7 -0.33 -9.25 11.89
N VAL A 8 0.49 -10.24 12.26
CA VAL A 8 0.62 -11.50 11.49
C VAL A 8 -0.62 -12.38 11.65
N LYS A 9 -1.29 -12.34 12.82
CA LYS A 9 -2.48 -13.14 13.10
C LYS A 9 -3.73 -12.57 12.40
N GLU A 10 -3.86 -11.25 12.30
CA GLU A 10 -4.98 -10.61 11.59
C GLU A 10 -4.96 -10.92 10.09
N PHE A 11 -3.80 -10.91 9.44
CA PHE A 11 -3.68 -11.30 8.03
C PHE A 11 -3.85 -12.80 7.79
N ALA A 12 -3.59 -13.65 8.79
CA ALA A 12 -3.86 -15.09 8.70
C ALA A 12 -5.37 -15.39 8.69
N CYS A 13 -6.19 -14.50 9.26
CA CYS A 13 -7.64 -14.64 9.35
C CYS A 13 -8.41 -13.94 8.22
N LEU A 14 -7.73 -13.22 7.33
CA LEU A 14 -8.33 -12.55 6.17
C LEU A 14 -8.83 -13.61 5.17
N LYS A 15 -10.12 -13.96 5.30
CA LYS A 15 -10.84 -14.80 4.33
C LYS A 15 -11.14 -13.98 3.08
N ILE A 16 -10.40 -14.22 2.00
CA ILE A 16 -10.62 -13.59 0.67
C ILE A 16 -11.92 -14.08 -0.01
N SER A 17 -12.58 -15.10 0.54
CA SER A 17 -13.87 -15.56 0.06
C SER A 17 -14.96 -15.23 1.07
N THR A 18 -15.76 -14.20 0.75
CA THR A 18 -16.95 -13.76 1.51
C THR A 18 -18.20 -14.60 1.22
N ARG A 19 -18.08 -15.71 0.48
CA ARG A 19 -19.23 -16.53 0.11
C ARG A 19 -19.04 -17.98 0.51
N ASP A 20 -19.83 -18.42 1.48
CA ASP A 20 -20.09 -19.84 1.73
C ASP A 20 -20.79 -20.42 0.49
N ILE A 21 -20.26 -21.52 -0.03
CA ILE A 21 -20.84 -22.20 -1.20
C ILE A 21 -22.21 -22.76 -0.78
N SER A 22 -23.28 -22.37 -1.47
CA SER A 22 -24.61 -22.83 -1.08
C SER A 22 -24.77 -24.33 -1.36
N ALA A 23 -25.62 -25.00 -0.58
CA ALA A 23 -25.93 -26.41 -0.82
C ALA A 23 -26.49 -26.67 -2.24
N GLU A 24 -27.15 -25.67 -2.83
CA GLU A 24 -27.65 -25.71 -4.21
C GLU A 24 -26.53 -25.60 -5.26
N GLU A 25 -25.47 -24.84 -4.99
CA GLU A 25 -24.29 -24.74 -5.86
C GLU A 25 -23.48 -26.04 -5.83
N LEU A 26 -23.36 -26.67 -4.65
CA LEU A 26 -22.75 -27.99 -4.52
C LEU A 26 -23.57 -29.07 -5.24
N ALA A 27 -24.91 -29.01 -5.15
CA ALA A 27 -25.79 -29.98 -5.80
C ALA A 27 -25.78 -29.88 -7.33
N LYS A 28 -25.44 -28.70 -7.88
CA LYS A 28 -25.29 -28.47 -9.33
C LYS A 28 -23.87 -28.72 -9.85
N PHE A 29 -22.93 -29.07 -8.97
CA PHE A 29 -21.55 -29.36 -9.35
C PHE A 29 -21.46 -30.76 -9.97
N ASP A 30 -21.28 -30.81 -11.28
CA ASP A 30 -20.97 -32.06 -11.99
C ASP A 30 -19.45 -32.18 -12.20
N ALA A 31 -18.83 -33.04 -11.39
CA ALA A 31 -17.39 -33.33 -11.44
C ALA A 31 -16.94 -33.98 -12.75
N SER A 32 -17.88 -34.47 -13.57
CA SER A 32 -17.61 -35.18 -14.83
C SER A 32 -17.62 -34.28 -16.06
N VAL A 33 -17.99 -32.99 -15.93
CA VAL A 33 -17.95 -32.04 -17.05
C VAL A 33 -16.50 -31.82 -17.49
N PRO A 34 -16.13 -32.18 -18.73
CA PRO A 34 -14.77 -31.98 -19.22
C PRO A 34 -14.44 -30.49 -19.27
N ILE A 35 -13.34 -30.09 -18.64
CA ILE A 35 -12.81 -28.73 -18.78
C ILE A 35 -12.53 -28.51 -20.27
N LYS A 36 -13.27 -27.58 -20.92
CA LYS A 36 -13.08 -27.26 -22.33
C LYS A 36 -11.58 -27.04 -22.62
N PRO A 37 -10.93 -27.90 -23.43
CA PRO A 37 -9.52 -27.76 -23.72
C PRO A 37 -9.31 -26.46 -24.49
N ARG A 38 -8.38 -25.63 -24.02
CA ARG A 38 -8.00 -24.41 -24.73
C ARG A 38 -7.28 -24.83 -26.01
N ALA A 39 -7.66 -24.25 -27.15
CA ALA A 39 -6.78 -24.22 -28.30
C ALA A 39 -5.51 -23.45 -27.88
N GLN A 40 -4.46 -24.17 -27.46
CA GLN A 40 -3.17 -23.55 -27.22
C GLN A 40 -2.62 -23.12 -28.57
N VAL A 41 -2.75 -21.83 -28.88
CA VAL A 41 -2.03 -21.23 -30.00
C VAL A 41 -0.54 -21.25 -29.64
N LYS A 42 0.14 -22.35 -29.98
CA LYS A 42 1.59 -22.47 -29.82
C LYS A 42 2.24 -21.59 -30.88
N HIS A 43 2.49 -20.33 -30.54
CA HIS A 43 3.23 -19.43 -31.41
C HIS A 43 4.64 -19.97 -31.65
N SER A 44 5.15 -19.87 -32.87
CA SER A 44 6.46 -20.41 -33.26
C SER A 44 7.61 -19.86 -32.42
N SER A 45 7.47 -18.62 -31.94
CA SER A 45 8.43 -17.96 -31.05
C SER A 45 8.61 -18.66 -29.70
N PHE A 46 7.67 -19.48 -29.23
CA PHE A 46 7.81 -20.19 -27.95
C PHE A 46 8.94 -21.22 -27.93
N LYS A 47 9.53 -21.53 -29.09
CA LYS A 47 10.78 -22.31 -29.18
C LYS A 47 12.01 -21.55 -28.67
N HIS A 48 11.98 -20.21 -28.71
CA HIS A 48 13.12 -19.35 -28.37
C HIS A 48 12.80 -18.36 -27.23
N VAL A 49 11.53 -17.98 -27.08
CA VAL A 49 11.06 -17.02 -26.07
C VAL A 49 10.03 -17.71 -25.19
N PRO A 50 10.32 -17.98 -23.90
CA PRO A 50 9.35 -18.57 -22.99
C PRO A 50 8.06 -17.75 -22.93
N GLN A 51 6.92 -18.41 -22.78
CA GLN A 51 5.66 -17.70 -22.55
C GLN A 51 5.73 -16.95 -21.22
N PHE A 52 5.76 -15.63 -21.29
CA PHE A 52 5.82 -14.74 -20.12
C PHE A 52 4.49 -14.04 -19.83
N PHE A 53 3.56 -14.01 -20.79
CA PHE A 53 2.24 -13.42 -20.63
C PHE A 53 1.15 -14.48 -20.71
N TYR A 54 0.29 -14.48 -19.70
CA TYR A 54 -0.87 -15.37 -19.60
C TYR A 54 -2.11 -14.50 -19.62
N VAL A 55 -2.85 -14.56 -20.72
CA VAL A 55 -4.11 -13.81 -20.87
C VAL A 55 -5.08 -14.28 -19.78
N PRO A 56 -5.65 -13.35 -18.98
CA PRO A 56 -6.68 -13.68 -18.00
C PRO A 56 -7.87 -14.42 -18.64
N PRO A 57 -8.62 -15.21 -17.86
CA PRO A 57 -9.83 -15.84 -18.37
C PRO A 57 -10.82 -14.75 -18.87
N PRO A 58 -11.59 -15.02 -19.94
CA PRO A 58 -12.66 -14.12 -20.35
C PRO A 58 -13.69 -13.94 -19.23
N PRO A 59 -14.41 -12.81 -19.17
CA PRO A 59 -15.34 -12.49 -18.07
C PRO A 59 -16.45 -13.54 -17.89
N ASP A 60 -16.84 -14.23 -18.96
CA ASP A 60 -17.89 -15.26 -18.93
C ASP A 60 -17.44 -16.58 -18.27
N ASP A 61 -16.13 -16.80 -18.11
CA ASP A 61 -15.56 -18.04 -17.58
C ASP A 61 -15.39 -17.97 -16.05
N LYS A 62 -16.52 -17.93 -15.35
CA LYS A 62 -16.60 -17.79 -13.89
C LYS A 62 -15.77 -18.85 -13.14
N LEU A 63 -15.80 -20.11 -13.59
CA LEU A 63 -15.09 -21.21 -12.94
C LEU A 63 -13.57 -20.98 -12.93
N ARG A 64 -13.00 -20.53 -14.05
CA ARG A 64 -11.55 -20.27 -14.13
C ARG A 64 -11.13 -19.06 -13.32
N HIS A 65 -11.96 -18.03 -13.23
CA HIS A 65 -11.71 -16.91 -12.32
C HIS A 65 -11.69 -17.37 -10.86
N LEU A 66 -12.67 -18.17 -10.43
CA LEU A 66 -12.70 -18.73 -9.08
C LEU A 66 -11.49 -19.63 -8.80
N LEU A 67 -11.12 -20.52 -9.73
CA LEU A 67 -9.95 -21.39 -9.57
C LEU A 67 -8.65 -20.58 -9.49
N ARG A 68 -8.50 -19.54 -10.31
CA ARG A 68 -7.33 -18.66 -10.29
C ARG A 68 -7.24 -17.92 -8.96
N ARG A 69 -8.35 -17.36 -8.49
CA ARG A 69 -8.43 -16.67 -7.20
C ARG A 69 -8.06 -17.59 -6.04
N GLU A 70 -8.58 -18.81 -6.04
CA GLU A 70 -8.26 -19.80 -5.00
C GLU A 70 -6.79 -20.24 -5.05
N ALA A 71 -6.26 -20.54 -6.25
CA ALA A 71 -4.85 -20.87 -6.41
C ALA A 71 -3.92 -19.74 -5.98
N GLN A 72 -4.30 -18.49 -6.26
CA GLN A 72 -3.57 -17.30 -5.81
C GLN A 72 -3.64 -17.15 -4.28
N SER A 73 -4.81 -17.33 -3.69
CA SER A 73 -5.01 -17.29 -2.23
C SER A 73 -4.09 -18.31 -1.53
N LEU A 74 -4.11 -19.58 -1.96
CA LEU A 74 -3.26 -20.64 -1.42
C LEU A 74 -1.77 -20.33 -1.59
N PHE A 75 -1.37 -19.82 -2.77
CA PHE A 75 0.02 -19.42 -3.01
C PHE A 75 0.47 -18.29 -2.07
N LEU A 76 -0.39 -17.27 -1.87
CA LEU A 76 -0.09 -16.16 -0.98
C LEU A 76 -0.06 -16.58 0.49
N GLN A 77 -0.94 -17.48 0.92
CA GLN A 77 -0.91 -18.10 2.25
C GLN A 77 0.40 -18.85 2.49
N GLN A 78 0.81 -19.71 1.54
CA GLN A 78 2.10 -20.41 1.61
C GLN A 78 3.27 -19.42 1.69
N LYS A 79 3.22 -18.31 0.95
CA LYS A 79 4.24 -17.26 1.02
C LYS A 79 4.24 -16.51 2.35
N SER A 80 3.09 -16.36 2.98
CA SER A 80 2.95 -15.78 4.31
C SER A 80 3.61 -16.68 5.36
N GLU A 81 3.39 -18.00 5.31
CA GLU A 81 4.00 -18.98 6.21
C GLU A 81 5.55 -19.04 6.07
N GLU A 82 6.08 -18.69 4.89
CA GLU A 82 7.52 -18.57 4.67
C GLU A 82 8.16 -17.32 5.34
N LEU A 83 7.37 -16.36 5.83
CA LEU A 83 7.87 -15.16 6.53
C LEU A 83 8.25 -15.46 7.97
N LEU A 84 9.29 -14.80 8.48
CA LEU A 84 9.69 -14.96 9.88
C LEU A 84 8.60 -14.45 10.81
N ASP A 85 8.21 -15.27 11.79
CA ASP A 85 7.32 -14.83 12.85
C ASP A 85 8.08 -14.09 13.96
N ASN A 86 7.36 -13.57 14.96
CA ASN A 86 7.97 -12.81 16.04
C ASN A 86 8.92 -13.65 16.89
N ASN A 87 8.62 -14.93 17.12
CA ASN A 87 9.49 -15.80 17.90
C ASN A 87 10.81 -16.06 17.16
N GLU A 88 10.74 -16.28 15.84
CA GLU A 88 11.91 -16.45 14.98
C GLU A 88 12.74 -15.16 14.86
N LEU A 89 12.09 -14.00 14.88
CA LEU A 89 12.77 -12.70 14.92
C LEU A 89 13.46 -12.47 16.28
N GLN A 90 12.81 -12.78 17.40
CA GLN A 90 13.42 -12.72 18.72
C GLN A 90 14.59 -13.72 18.86
N GLU A 91 14.45 -14.93 18.31
CA GLU A 91 15.56 -15.88 18.24
C GLU A 91 16.71 -15.30 17.40
N LEU A 92 16.44 -14.71 16.24
CA LEU A 92 17.47 -14.06 15.42
C LEU A 92 18.21 -12.98 16.20
N TRP A 93 17.51 -12.14 16.96
CA TRP A 93 18.13 -11.12 17.82
C TRP A 93 19.06 -11.76 18.85
N SER A 94 18.57 -12.74 19.61
CA SER A 94 19.38 -13.45 20.61
C SER A 94 20.61 -14.13 20.01
N ARG A 95 20.47 -14.72 18.81
CA ARG A 95 21.60 -15.33 18.08
C ARG A 95 22.61 -14.29 17.61
N LEU A 96 22.16 -13.12 17.16
CA LEU A 96 23.04 -12.02 16.80
C LEU A 96 23.87 -11.56 18.02
N GLU A 97 23.25 -11.43 19.19
CA GLU A 97 23.94 -11.08 20.45
C GLU A 97 24.99 -12.12 20.86
N GLN A 98 24.72 -13.41 20.65
CA GLN A 98 25.66 -14.51 20.94
C GLN A 98 26.90 -14.51 20.04
N HIS A 99 26.83 -13.88 18.87
CA HIS A 99 27.89 -13.85 17.86
C HIS A 99 28.53 -12.46 17.69
N VAL A 100 28.42 -11.60 18.70
CA VAL A 100 29.08 -10.28 18.72
C VAL A 100 30.60 -10.45 18.77
N THR A 101 31.29 -9.85 17.82
CA THR A 101 32.76 -9.84 17.74
C THR A 101 33.35 -8.78 18.68
N GLU A 102 32.79 -7.57 18.64
CA GLU A 102 33.29 -6.42 19.41
C GLU A 102 32.12 -5.56 19.88
N THR A 103 32.27 -4.93 21.04
CA THR A 103 31.35 -3.89 21.51
C THR A 103 32.12 -2.59 21.66
N THR A 104 31.68 -1.55 20.96
CA THR A 104 32.34 -0.23 20.98
C THR A 104 32.15 0.48 22.32
N ALA A 105 32.93 1.53 22.58
CA ALA A 105 32.76 2.39 23.77
C ALA A 105 31.36 3.02 23.90
N LYS A 106 30.64 3.17 22.78
CA LYS A 106 29.25 3.64 22.72
C LYS A 106 28.22 2.52 22.91
N LYS A 107 28.64 1.33 23.34
CA LYS A 107 27.81 0.12 23.50
C LYS A 107 27.19 -0.40 22.18
N GLN A 108 27.74 -0.03 21.02
CA GLN A 108 27.30 -0.60 19.75
C GLN A 108 27.94 -1.98 19.57
N GLN A 109 27.11 -2.99 19.35
CA GLN A 109 27.51 -4.38 19.15
C GLN A 109 27.79 -4.65 17.67
N LEU A 110 28.99 -5.12 17.38
CA LEU A 110 29.50 -5.35 16.03
C LEU A 110 29.71 -6.83 15.75
N ILE A 111 29.51 -7.21 14.50
CA ILE A 111 29.78 -8.56 13.99
C ILE A 111 30.71 -8.51 12.78
N SER A 112 31.78 -9.30 12.85
CA SER A 112 32.71 -9.52 11.73
C SER A 112 32.11 -10.47 10.70
N TYR A 113 32.70 -10.54 9.50
CA TYR A 113 32.22 -11.46 8.47
C TYR A 113 32.36 -12.94 8.86
N ASP A 114 33.41 -13.29 9.61
CA ASP A 114 33.66 -14.66 10.05
C ASP A 114 32.60 -15.11 11.07
N ASP A 115 32.30 -14.27 12.05
CA ASP A 115 31.25 -14.57 13.03
C ASP A 115 29.85 -14.51 12.42
N TYR A 116 29.64 -13.65 11.42
CA TYR A 116 28.43 -13.67 10.59
C TYR A 116 28.26 -15.00 9.85
N CYS A 117 29.34 -15.60 9.34
CA CYS A 117 29.29 -16.91 8.70
C CYS A 117 28.98 -18.04 9.71
N LYS A 118 29.57 -17.98 10.91
CA LYS A 118 29.28 -18.93 12.00
C LYS A 118 27.81 -18.83 12.44
N LEU A 119 27.31 -17.62 12.66
CA LEU A 119 25.90 -17.34 12.94
C LEU A 119 25.00 -17.95 11.87
N ARG A 120 25.30 -17.73 10.58
CA ARG A 120 24.49 -18.29 9.50
C ARG A 120 24.44 -19.81 9.55
N ALA A 121 25.48 -20.50 10.00
CA ALA A 121 25.50 -21.96 10.08
C ALA A 121 24.55 -22.50 11.18
N THR A 122 24.26 -21.72 12.22
CA THR A 122 23.39 -22.12 13.33
C THR A 122 21.91 -21.82 13.08
N LEU A 123 21.61 -20.89 12.16
CA LEU A 123 20.23 -20.45 11.88
C LEU A 123 19.42 -21.43 11.00
N SER A 124 18.09 -21.38 11.19
CA SER A 124 17.13 -22.15 10.39
C SER A 124 17.23 -21.83 8.89
N LYS A 125 16.80 -22.77 8.03
CA LYS A 125 16.81 -22.56 6.56
C LYS A 125 15.97 -21.33 6.15
N LYS A 126 14.91 -21.04 6.89
CA LYS A 126 14.01 -19.90 6.68
C LYS A 126 14.72 -18.58 6.97
N CYS A 127 15.31 -18.45 8.17
CA CYS A 127 16.04 -17.25 8.58
C CYS A 127 17.29 -16.97 7.72
N ARG A 128 18.03 -18.02 7.34
CA ARG A 128 19.20 -17.92 6.44
C ARG A 128 18.91 -17.25 5.09
N LYS A 129 17.67 -17.27 4.58
CA LYS A 129 17.30 -16.58 3.33
C LYS A 129 17.42 -15.05 3.44
N TYR A 130 17.30 -14.49 4.65
CA TYR A 130 17.39 -13.05 4.91
C TYR A 130 18.84 -12.61 5.08
N LEU A 131 19.64 -13.44 5.77
CA LEU A 131 21.05 -13.19 6.03
C LEU A 131 21.90 -13.73 4.88
N SER A 132 22.04 -12.96 3.80
CA SER A 132 22.91 -13.30 2.66
C SER A 132 24.29 -12.67 2.78
N THR A 133 25.31 -13.24 2.13
CA THR A 133 26.64 -12.60 2.03
C THR A 133 26.56 -11.22 1.36
N ARG A 134 25.65 -11.08 0.38
CA ARG A 134 25.34 -9.80 -0.26
C ARG A 134 24.81 -8.76 0.73
N LEU A 135 23.97 -9.16 1.68
CA LEU A 135 23.49 -8.26 2.73
C LEU A 135 24.65 -7.73 3.56
N PHE A 136 25.54 -8.62 4.03
CA PHE A 136 26.70 -8.19 4.81
C PHE A 136 27.57 -7.19 4.04
N ALA A 137 27.86 -7.47 2.77
CA ALA A 137 28.64 -6.56 1.92
C ALA A 137 27.96 -5.19 1.73
N GLN A 138 26.63 -5.16 1.61
CA GLN A 138 25.85 -3.91 1.52
C GLN A 138 25.88 -3.12 2.83
N LEU A 139 25.74 -3.80 3.97
CA LEU A 139 25.83 -3.12 5.27
C LEU A 139 27.26 -2.66 5.57
N LEU A 140 28.27 -3.39 5.08
CA LEU A 140 29.66 -3.04 5.24
C LEU A 140 30.03 -1.77 4.45
N SER A 141 29.47 -1.55 3.26
CA SER A 141 29.74 -0.32 2.49
C SER A 141 29.26 0.94 3.21
N ASP A 142 28.21 0.81 4.00
CA ASP A 142 27.59 1.91 4.75
C ASP A 142 28.08 1.96 6.21
N SER A 143 28.90 1.00 6.62
CA SER A 143 29.39 0.87 7.99
C SER A 143 30.53 1.85 8.27
N PRO A 144 30.49 2.58 9.41
CA PRO A 144 31.62 3.39 9.85
C PRO A 144 32.75 2.53 10.47
N TYR A 145 32.56 1.23 10.63
CA TYR A 145 33.52 0.31 11.25
C TYR A 145 34.23 -0.54 10.20
N LEU A 146 35.55 -0.62 10.31
CA LEU A 146 36.37 -1.40 9.38
C LEU A 146 36.11 -2.90 9.55
N GLY A 147 35.63 -3.56 8.50
CA GLY A 147 35.47 -5.02 8.46
C GLY A 147 34.31 -5.59 9.28
N SER A 148 33.54 -4.74 9.94
CA SER A 148 32.45 -5.13 10.84
C SER A 148 31.19 -4.31 10.58
N VAL A 149 30.04 -4.89 10.90
CA VAL A 149 28.73 -4.22 10.79
C VAL A 149 28.01 -4.29 12.13
N GLU A 150 27.12 -3.34 12.40
CA GLU A 150 26.28 -3.40 13.59
C GLU A 150 25.26 -4.53 13.48
N ILE A 151 25.10 -5.31 14.56
CA ILE A 151 24.06 -6.35 14.60
C ILE A 151 22.65 -5.76 14.48
N ALA A 152 22.46 -4.54 15.01
CA ALA A 152 21.22 -3.78 14.90
C ALA A 152 20.86 -3.51 13.43
N SER A 153 21.85 -3.18 12.60
CA SER A 153 21.64 -2.94 11.17
C SER A 153 21.20 -4.22 10.42
N VAL A 154 21.79 -5.38 10.76
CA VAL A 154 21.38 -6.69 10.22
C VAL A 154 19.94 -7.03 10.61
N PHE A 155 19.61 -6.82 11.88
CA PHE A 155 18.27 -7.07 12.41
C PHE A 155 17.22 -6.16 11.79
N ASN A 156 17.48 -4.84 11.78
CA ASN A 156 16.59 -3.83 11.19
C ASN A 156 16.33 -4.09 9.70
N TYR A 157 17.36 -4.48 8.94
CA TYR A 157 17.16 -4.88 7.55
C TYR A 157 16.23 -6.09 7.43
N THR A 158 16.44 -7.12 8.27
CA THR A 158 15.64 -8.34 8.25
C THR A 158 14.18 -8.03 8.57
N MET A 159 13.93 -7.26 9.65
CA MET A 159 12.63 -6.74 10.04
C MET A 159 11.95 -6.00 8.88
N ARG A 160 12.64 -5.02 8.29
CA ARG A 160 12.11 -4.23 7.17
C ARG A 160 11.78 -5.09 5.96
N LYS A 161 12.59 -6.11 5.67
CA LYS A 161 12.37 -7.02 4.55
C LYS A 161 11.17 -7.94 4.78
N VAL A 162 10.99 -8.44 6.01
CA VAL A 162 9.80 -9.21 6.41
C VAL A 162 8.56 -8.34 6.24
N TRP A 163 8.57 -7.13 6.81
CA TRP A 163 7.45 -6.18 6.74
C TRP A 163 7.08 -5.82 5.30
N LEU A 164 8.05 -5.44 4.45
CA LEU A 164 7.78 -5.11 3.04
C LEU A 164 7.20 -6.30 2.28
N THR A 165 7.65 -7.52 2.57
CA THR A 165 7.14 -8.73 1.93
C THR A 165 5.72 -9.03 2.41
N GLN A 166 5.45 -8.83 3.69
CA GLN A 166 4.13 -8.98 4.28
C GLN A 166 3.12 -7.98 3.70
N CYS A 167 3.47 -6.69 3.64
CA CYS A 167 2.63 -5.68 2.99
C CYS A 167 2.38 -6.00 1.52
N ARG A 168 3.39 -6.51 0.80
CA ARG A 168 3.22 -6.97 -0.58
C ARG A 168 2.22 -8.11 -0.68
N ILE A 169 2.31 -9.12 0.19
CA ILE A 169 1.38 -10.25 0.23
C ILE A 169 -0.04 -9.75 0.55
N GLY A 170 -0.18 -8.90 1.58
CA GLY A 170 -1.44 -8.29 1.98
C GLY A 170 -2.14 -7.56 0.84
N LEU A 171 -1.42 -6.69 0.12
CA LEU A 171 -1.94 -6.00 -1.05
C LEU A 171 -2.27 -6.96 -2.21
N SER A 172 -1.49 -8.05 -2.37
CA SER A 172 -1.69 -9.01 -3.46
C SER A 172 -2.96 -9.86 -3.30
N PHE A 173 -3.55 -9.91 -2.10
CA PHE A 173 -4.85 -10.55 -1.88
C PHE A 173 -6.02 -9.78 -2.52
N TYR A 174 -5.84 -8.48 -2.79
CA TYR A 174 -6.84 -7.62 -3.45
C TYR A 174 -6.59 -7.50 -4.97
N ASP A 175 -5.52 -8.11 -5.48
CA ASP A 175 -5.24 -8.19 -6.92
C ASP A 175 -5.88 -9.46 -7.49
N ASP A 176 -7.21 -9.43 -7.68
CA ASP A 176 -8.00 -10.56 -8.20
C ASP A 176 -7.47 -11.12 -9.54
N VAL A 177 -6.86 -10.27 -10.37
CA VAL A 177 -6.36 -10.65 -11.69
C VAL A 177 -4.92 -11.20 -11.60
N GLY A 178 -4.18 -10.87 -10.55
CA GLY A 178 -2.79 -11.24 -10.34
C GLY A 178 -1.84 -10.53 -11.30
N GLN A 179 -2.14 -9.28 -11.68
CA GLN A 179 -1.32 -8.49 -12.62
C GLN A 179 -0.34 -7.52 -11.91
N GLY A 180 -0.35 -7.48 -10.58
CA GLY A 180 0.54 -6.67 -9.75
C GLY A 180 0.10 -5.23 -9.58
N TYR A 181 -1.17 -4.91 -9.83
CA TYR A 181 -1.75 -3.58 -9.62
C TYR A 181 -3.12 -3.67 -8.94
N LEU A 182 -3.52 -2.58 -8.28
CA LEU A 182 -4.82 -2.42 -7.66
C LEU A 182 -5.60 -1.31 -8.38
N ARG A 183 -6.88 -1.57 -8.66
CA ARG A 183 -7.85 -0.56 -9.13
C ARG A 183 -8.45 0.17 -7.93
N GLU A 184 -9.26 1.19 -8.20
CA GLU A 184 -9.88 2.01 -7.15
C GLU A 184 -10.70 1.14 -6.18
N PHE A 185 -11.58 0.29 -6.71
CA PHE A 185 -12.36 -0.66 -5.91
C PHE A 185 -11.51 -1.64 -5.10
N ASP A 186 -10.42 -2.15 -5.69
CA ASP A 186 -9.52 -3.10 -5.00
C ASP A 186 -8.84 -2.42 -3.79
N LEU A 187 -8.46 -1.15 -3.95
CA LEU A 187 -7.86 -0.35 -2.89
C LEU A 187 -8.89 0.10 -1.84
N GLU A 188 -10.11 0.47 -2.24
CA GLU A 188 -11.22 0.78 -1.32
C GLU A 188 -11.47 -0.38 -0.36
N ASN A 189 -11.59 -1.60 -0.88
CA ASN A 189 -11.77 -2.80 -0.05
C ASN A 189 -10.58 -3.02 0.90
N TYR A 190 -9.35 -2.86 0.40
CA TYR A 190 -8.15 -2.97 1.24
C TYR A 190 -8.17 -1.98 2.41
N ILE A 191 -8.54 -0.72 2.17
CA ILE A 191 -8.61 0.30 3.22
C ILE A 191 -9.75 0.00 4.19
N THR A 192 -10.94 -0.39 3.70
CA THR A 192 -12.07 -0.76 4.55
C THR A 192 -11.71 -1.91 5.50
N ASP A 193 -11.12 -2.99 5.00
CA ASP A 193 -10.73 -4.14 5.81
C ASP A 193 -9.56 -3.82 6.77
N LEU A 194 -8.78 -2.79 6.46
CA LEU A 194 -7.69 -2.32 7.30
C LEU A 194 -8.18 -1.47 8.48
N ILE A 195 -9.24 -0.67 8.35
CA ILE A 195 -9.71 0.27 9.38
C ILE A 195 -9.85 -0.35 10.78
N PRO A 196 -10.43 -1.55 10.96
CA PRO A 196 -10.56 -2.18 12.28
C PRO A 196 -9.22 -2.43 12.99
N THR A 197 -8.13 -2.55 12.24
CA THR A 197 -6.79 -2.79 12.77
C THR A 197 -6.07 -1.49 13.19
N LEU A 198 -6.56 -0.33 12.76
CA LEU A 198 -5.95 0.97 13.01
C LEU A 198 -6.44 1.50 14.36
N VAL A 199 -5.71 1.24 15.44
CA VAL A 199 -6.06 1.60 16.82
C VAL A 199 -6.45 3.08 16.96
N GLN A 200 -5.76 3.98 16.27
CA GLN A 200 -6.04 5.42 16.34
C GLN A 200 -7.33 5.85 15.63
N ILE A 201 -7.95 4.96 14.85
CA ILE A 201 -9.09 5.26 13.98
C ILE A 201 -10.32 4.45 14.35
N ARG A 202 -10.16 3.14 14.61
CA ARG A 202 -11.27 2.18 14.78
C ARG A 202 -12.36 2.71 15.72
N ASP A 203 -11.99 3.23 16.88
CA ASP A 203 -12.94 3.59 17.94
C ASP A 203 -13.48 5.03 17.78
N GLY A 204 -12.88 5.84 16.91
CA GLY A 204 -13.25 7.24 16.67
C GLY A 204 -14.03 7.48 15.38
N MET A 205 -14.33 6.44 14.60
CA MET A 205 -14.96 6.54 13.29
C MET A 205 -16.48 6.32 13.36
N GLU A 206 -17.24 7.31 12.92
CA GLU A 206 -18.69 7.14 12.72
C GLU A 206 -18.96 6.32 11.44
N PRO A 207 -19.89 5.34 11.45
CA PRO A 207 -20.18 4.50 10.29
C PRO A 207 -20.59 5.27 9.02
N ALA A 208 -21.31 6.39 9.18
CA ALA A 208 -21.68 7.25 8.06
C ALA A 208 -20.47 7.95 7.43
N PHE A 209 -19.42 8.19 8.21
CA PHE A 209 -18.20 8.86 7.78
C PHE A 209 -17.18 7.93 7.11
N GLU A 210 -17.25 6.62 7.38
CA GLU A 210 -16.30 5.63 6.85
C GLU A 210 -16.09 5.74 5.34
N ARG A 211 -17.18 5.90 4.57
CA ARG A 211 -17.13 6.06 3.11
C ARG A 211 -16.31 7.29 2.68
N PHE A 212 -16.43 8.40 3.40
CA PHE A 212 -15.67 9.62 3.12
C PHE A 212 -14.21 9.46 3.51
N TYR A 213 -13.93 8.77 4.61
CA TYR A 213 -12.57 8.42 5.01
C TYR A 213 -11.88 7.57 3.95
N VAL A 214 -12.50 6.44 3.57
CA VAL A 214 -11.98 5.53 2.54
C VAL A 214 -11.75 6.28 1.22
N CYS A 215 -12.74 7.06 0.76
CA CYS A 215 -12.62 7.88 -0.45
C CYS A 215 -11.43 8.85 -0.37
N THR A 216 -11.23 9.51 0.78
CA THR A 216 -10.13 10.46 0.99
C THR A 216 -8.76 9.77 0.92
N VAL A 217 -8.62 8.63 1.61
CA VAL A 217 -7.38 7.84 1.61
C VAL A 217 -7.06 7.35 0.21
N VAL A 218 -8.02 6.71 -0.47
CA VAL A 218 -7.88 6.17 -1.83
C VAL A 218 -7.54 7.27 -2.82
N LYS A 219 -8.22 8.41 -2.78
CA LYS A 219 -7.92 9.54 -3.66
C LYS A 219 -6.52 10.08 -3.46
N ARG A 220 -6.02 10.09 -2.24
CA ARG A 220 -4.64 10.49 -1.98
C ARG A 220 -3.64 9.52 -2.61
N PHE A 221 -3.86 8.20 -2.52
CA PHE A 221 -3.03 7.21 -3.22
C PHE A 221 -3.04 7.41 -4.74
N TYR A 222 -4.21 7.58 -5.35
CA TYR A 222 -4.33 7.80 -6.80
C TYR A 222 -3.68 9.10 -7.26
N PHE A 223 -3.83 10.18 -6.47
CA PHE A 223 -3.22 11.46 -6.79
C PHE A 223 -1.69 11.37 -6.90
N PHE A 224 -1.04 10.65 -5.97
CA PHE A 224 0.42 10.56 -5.94
C PHE A 224 1.01 9.42 -6.79
N LEU A 225 0.29 8.31 -6.96
CA LEU A 225 0.83 7.09 -7.57
C LEU A 225 0.29 6.77 -8.96
N ASP A 226 -0.81 7.41 -9.39
CA ASP A 226 -1.39 7.24 -10.74
C ASP A 226 -1.33 8.56 -11.52
N HIS A 227 -0.11 9.10 -11.68
CA HIS A 227 0.10 10.37 -12.38
C HIS A 227 -0.32 10.35 -13.86
N LEU A 228 -0.44 9.17 -14.48
CA LEU A 228 -0.94 8.98 -15.84
C LEU A 228 -2.45 8.69 -15.92
N ARG A 229 -3.17 8.71 -14.78
CA ARG A 229 -4.62 8.46 -14.70
C ARG A 229 -5.04 7.15 -15.38
N THR A 230 -4.24 6.10 -15.20
CA THR A 230 -4.49 4.78 -15.78
C THR A 230 -5.60 4.01 -15.05
N GLY A 231 -6.02 4.49 -13.87
CA GLY A 231 -6.96 3.78 -12.99
C GLY A 231 -6.33 2.56 -12.33
N ARG A 232 -4.99 2.49 -12.29
CA ARG A 232 -4.22 1.33 -11.80
C ARG A 232 -2.98 1.80 -11.05
N ILE A 233 -2.84 1.34 -9.81
CA ILE A 233 -1.63 1.58 -9.01
C ILE A 233 -0.86 0.28 -8.87
N ARG A 234 0.40 0.25 -9.27
CA ARG A 234 1.26 -0.93 -9.08
C ARG A 234 1.54 -1.13 -7.59
N ILE A 235 1.41 -2.36 -7.11
CA ILE A 235 1.69 -2.71 -5.70
C ILE A 235 3.12 -2.31 -5.31
N ARG A 236 4.07 -2.47 -6.24
CA ARG A 236 5.46 -2.04 -6.02
C ARG A 236 5.58 -0.55 -5.73
N ASP A 237 4.84 0.29 -6.43
CA ASP A 237 4.92 1.75 -6.27
C ASP A 237 4.31 2.18 -4.93
N MET A 238 3.25 1.49 -4.47
CA MET A 238 2.69 1.69 -3.13
C MET A 238 3.67 1.37 -2.00
N LEU A 239 4.48 0.31 -2.16
CA LEU A 239 5.47 -0.08 -1.16
C LEU A 239 6.66 0.88 -1.11
N VAL A 240 7.05 1.44 -2.25
CA VAL A 240 8.21 2.35 -2.35
C VAL A 240 7.84 3.78 -1.95
N SER A 241 6.58 4.20 -2.11
CA SER A 241 6.14 5.57 -1.82
C SER A 241 6.19 5.96 -0.34
N GLY A 242 6.26 4.99 0.57
CA GLY A 242 6.17 5.23 2.01
C GLY A 242 4.76 5.60 2.50
N MET A 243 3.78 5.72 1.60
CA MET A 243 2.39 6.03 1.98
C MET A 243 1.78 4.89 2.81
N ILE A 244 2.03 3.63 2.43
CA ILE A 244 1.58 2.48 3.24
C ILE A 244 2.21 2.53 4.63
N HIS A 245 3.48 2.95 4.76
CA HIS A 245 4.12 3.06 6.06
C HIS A 245 3.38 4.06 6.96
N LYS A 246 3.11 5.28 6.46
CA LYS A 246 2.32 6.29 7.17
C LYS A 246 0.92 5.81 7.55
N LEU A 247 0.27 5.03 6.69
CA LEU A 247 -1.03 4.45 7.02
C LEU A 247 -0.92 3.41 8.14
N MET A 248 0.12 2.55 8.11
CA MET A 248 0.36 1.54 9.14
C MET A 248 0.76 2.14 10.50
N GLU A 249 1.38 3.33 10.54
CA GLU A 249 1.69 4.04 11.79
C GLU A 249 0.45 4.29 12.67
N LEU A 250 -0.75 4.31 12.08
CA LEU A 250 -2.01 4.50 12.80
C LEU A 250 -2.47 3.26 13.59
N ARG A 251 -1.75 2.14 13.46
CA ARG A 251 -1.91 0.96 14.31
C ARG A 251 -1.27 1.15 15.69
N ASP A 252 -0.19 1.92 15.77
CA ASP A 252 0.51 2.13 17.03
C ASP A 252 -0.33 3.02 17.96
N GLU A 253 -0.23 2.81 19.28
CA GLU A 253 -0.81 3.72 20.26
C GLU A 253 -0.19 5.12 20.14
N LEU A 254 -1.01 6.17 20.31
CA LEU A 254 -0.53 7.53 20.36
C LEU A 254 0.44 7.69 21.53
N LYS A 255 1.73 7.78 21.24
CA LYS A 255 2.73 8.11 22.25
C LYS A 255 2.57 9.58 22.62
N PRO A 256 2.35 9.93 23.89
CA PRO A 256 2.37 11.32 24.32
C PRO A 256 3.83 11.80 24.32
N SER A 257 4.35 12.18 23.16
CA SER A 257 5.63 12.89 23.08
C SER A 257 5.36 14.39 23.00
N GLU A 258 5.68 15.08 24.08
CA GLU A 258 5.99 16.51 24.08
C GLU A 258 7.17 16.71 23.11
N SER A 259 7.09 17.69 22.21
CA SER A 259 8.17 18.19 21.35
C SER A 259 8.58 17.39 20.09
N GLU A 260 7.67 17.25 19.11
CA GLU A 260 7.98 17.59 17.71
C GLU A 260 6.67 18.08 17.05
N PRO A 261 6.66 19.08 16.14
CA PRO A 261 5.57 19.24 15.20
C PRO A 261 5.63 18.04 14.25
N MET A 262 5.19 16.88 14.75
CA MET A 262 5.04 15.64 14.03
C MET A 262 4.29 15.99 12.75
N GLN A 263 4.94 15.81 11.59
CA GLN A 263 4.31 16.05 10.30
C GLN A 263 2.94 15.35 10.34
N LEU A 264 1.86 16.13 10.40
CA LEU A 264 0.53 15.62 10.70
C LEU A 264 0.27 14.46 9.74
N ASN A 265 0.11 13.25 10.29
CA ASN A 265 -0.16 12.09 9.46
C ASN A 265 -1.45 12.37 8.72
N TYR A 266 -1.36 12.53 7.39
CA TYR A 266 -2.49 12.96 6.57
C TYR A 266 -3.56 11.88 6.39
N PHE A 267 -3.32 10.67 6.91
CA PHE A 267 -4.31 9.61 7.03
C PHE A 267 -4.97 9.56 8.42
N SER A 268 -4.52 10.39 9.38
CA SER A 268 -5.13 10.46 10.71
C SER A 268 -6.55 11.00 10.65
N MET A 269 -7.39 10.59 11.61
CA MET A 269 -8.76 11.09 11.71
C MET A 269 -8.86 12.62 11.73
N PRO A 270 -8.06 13.37 12.52
CA PRO A 270 -8.10 14.83 12.51
C PRO A 270 -7.78 15.44 11.15
N ALA A 271 -6.81 14.88 10.41
CA ALA A 271 -6.43 15.39 9.09
C ALA A 271 -7.55 15.20 8.07
N VAL A 272 -8.16 14.01 8.04
CA VAL A 272 -9.27 13.71 7.12
C VAL A 272 -10.52 14.52 7.48
N LEU A 273 -10.84 14.65 8.77
CA LEU A 273 -11.96 15.48 9.25
C LEU A 273 -11.75 16.96 8.95
N ALA A 274 -10.51 17.47 8.94
CA ALA A 274 -10.26 18.85 8.55
C ALA A 274 -10.64 19.11 7.08
N VAL A 275 -10.30 18.18 6.17
CA VAL A 275 -10.64 18.28 4.75
C VAL A 275 -12.15 18.16 4.54
N TYR A 276 -12.79 17.18 5.19
CA TYR A 276 -14.24 16.97 5.11
C TYR A 276 -15.04 18.09 5.77
N GLY A 277 -14.60 18.57 6.94
CA GLY A 277 -15.23 19.69 7.62
C GLY A 277 -15.15 20.99 6.81
N ASN A 278 -14.07 21.19 6.04
CA ASN A 278 -13.99 22.31 5.10
C ASN A 278 -14.96 22.14 3.92
N TYR A 279 -15.17 20.92 3.43
CA TYR A 279 -16.20 20.64 2.42
C TYR A 279 -17.59 21.02 2.92
N LEU A 280 -17.98 20.54 4.10
CA LEU A 280 -19.29 20.84 4.70
C LEU A 280 -19.51 22.33 5.01
N LYS A 281 -18.43 23.09 5.28
CA LYS A 281 -18.52 24.55 5.46
C LYS A 281 -18.77 25.29 4.15
N LEU A 282 -18.38 24.71 3.03
CA LEU A 282 -18.56 25.30 1.70
C LEU A 282 -19.93 24.98 1.13
N ASP A 283 -20.45 23.77 1.40
CA ASP A 283 -21.79 23.32 1.01
C ASP A 283 -22.86 24.00 1.88
N LEU A 284 -23.39 25.14 1.41
CA LEU A 284 -24.29 26.01 2.18
C LEU A 284 -25.74 25.57 2.11
N ASP A 285 -26.13 24.95 1.00
CA ASP A 285 -27.48 24.42 0.80
C ASP A 285 -27.62 22.97 1.29
N HIS A 286 -26.50 22.35 1.70
CA HIS A 286 -26.42 20.99 2.23
C HIS A 286 -26.93 19.94 1.24
N ASN A 287 -26.76 20.21 -0.06
CA ASN A 287 -27.16 19.31 -1.13
C ASN A 287 -26.12 18.20 -1.39
N GLY A 288 -24.94 18.28 -0.76
CA GLY A 288 -23.87 17.30 -0.87
C GLY A 288 -22.97 17.49 -2.10
N LEU A 289 -23.13 18.59 -2.83
CA LEU A 289 -22.33 19.05 -3.98
C LEU A 289 -21.84 20.48 -3.73
N LEU A 290 -20.85 20.93 -4.50
CA LEU A 290 -20.33 22.29 -4.42
C LEU A 290 -20.53 23.02 -5.73
N SER A 291 -21.34 24.07 -5.70
CA SER A 291 -21.44 25.01 -6.80
C SER A 291 -20.16 25.84 -6.94
N LYS A 292 -19.98 26.45 -8.12
CA LYS A 292 -18.87 27.39 -8.35
C LYS A 292 -18.87 28.59 -7.38
N GLN A 293 -20.05 29.00 -6.91
CA GLN A 293 -20.17 30.13 -5.98
C GLN A 293 -19.72 29.76 -4.56
N GLU A 294 -19.98 28.52 -4.16
CA GLU A 294 -19.55 27.97 -2.87
C GLU A 294 -18.04 27.72 -2.86
N LEU A 295 -17.50 27.04 -3.87
CA LEU A 295 -16.08 26.73 -3.94
C LEU A 295 -15.20 28.00 -4.03
N ARG A 296 -15.72 29.12 -4.52
CA ARG A 296 -15.04 30.43 -4.49
C ARG A 296 -14.66 30.88 -3.08
N ARG A 297 -15.36 30.41 -2.04
CA ARG A 297 -15.08 30.75 -0.64
C ARG A 297 -13.97 29.88 -0.04
N TYR A 298 -13.41 28.93 -0.80
CA TYR A 298 -12.32 28.08 -0.34
C TYR A 298 -11.10 28.92 0.11
N GLY A 299 -10.54 28.58 1.27
CA GLY A 299 -9.40 29.27 1.87
C GLY A 299 -9.74 30.72 2.25
N SER A 300 -8.99 31.67 1.69
CA SER A 300 -9.22 33.12 1.90
C SER A 300 -10.13 33.75 0.84
N GLY A 301 -10.72 32.96 -0.07
CA GLY A 301 -11.52 33.47 -1.18
C GLY A 301 -10.73 34.23 -2.25
N THR A 302 -9.41 33.97 -2.32
CA THR A 302 -8.49 34.66 -3.25
C THR A 302 -8.40 34.01 -4.64
N LEU A 303 -9.14 32.92 -4.88
CA LEU A 303 -9.15 32.23 -6.17
C LEU A 303 -9.89 33.08 -7.22
N THR A 304 -9.21 33.38 -8.33
CA THR A 304 -9.77 34.23 -9.39
C THR A 304 -10.94 33.55 -10.09
N SER A 305 -11.86 34.34 -10.65
CA SER A 305 -12.99 33.81 -11.42
C SER A 305 -12.51 32.92 -12.57
N ALA A 306 -11.49 33.37 -13.32
CA ALA A 306 -10.91 32.62 -14.43
C ALA A 306 -10.32 31.28 -14.01
N PHE A 307 -9.66 31.20 -12.84
CA PHE A 307 -9.19 29.93 -12.31
C PHE A 307 -10.36 28.99 -11.97
N MET A 308 -11.40 29.52 -11.33
CA MET A 308 -12.59 28.74 -11.00
C MET A 308 -13.34 28.25 -12.24
N ASP A 309 -13.42 29.06 -13.30
CA ASP A 309 -13.95 28.63 -14.60
C ASP A 309 -13.18 27.41 -15.11
N ARG A 310 -11.85 27.46 -15.12
CA ARG A 310 -11.00 26.36 -15.58
C ARG A 310 -11.13 25.10 -14.74
N VAL A 311 -11.26 25.24 -13.42
CA VAL A 311 -11.48 24.09 -12.52
C VAL A 311 -12.78 23.38 -12.88
N PHE A 312 -13.88 24.10 -13.06
CA PHE A 312 -15.19 23.50 -13.38
C PHE A 312 -15.30 23.02 -14.83
N GLU A 313 -14.49 23.55 -15.76
CA GLU A 313 -14.37 23.00 -17.14
C GLU A 313 -13.63 21.66 -17.18
N GLU A 314 -12.58 21.50 -16.36
CA GLU A 314 -11.69 20.33 -16.39
C GLU A 314 -12.11 19.20 -15.44
N CYS A 315 -12.79 19.53 -14.35
CA CYS A 315 -13.24 18.56 -13.36
C CYS A 315 -14.55 17.88 -13.77
N HIS A 316 -14.81 16.68 -13.24
CA HIS A 316 -16.14 16.07 -13.38
C HIS A 316 -17.14 16.83 -12.50
N THR A 317 -18.20 17.32 -13.13
CA THR A 317 -19.28 18.05 -12.46
C THR A 317 -20.63 17.47 -12.85
N TYR A 318 -21.59 17.49 -11.92
CA TYR A 318 -22.98 17.14 -12.13
C TYR A 318 -23.80 18.42 -12.16
N ASP A 319 -24.37 18.76 -13.31
CA ASP A 319 -25.13 20.01 -13.52
C ASP A 319 -24.39 21.30 -13.08
N GLY A 320 -23.05 21.29 -13.24
CA GLY A 320 -22.20 22.42 -12.88
C GLY A 320 -21.77 22.45 -11.40
N GLU A 321 -22.04 21.38 -10.66
CA GLU A 321 -21.65 21.22 -9.25
C GLU A 321 -20.67 20.06 -9.06
N MET A 322 -19.80 20.19 -8.07
CA MET A 322 -18.67 19.28 -7.81
C MET A 322 -18.96 18.38 -6.62
N ASP A 323 -18.76 17.08 -6.75
CA ASP A 323 -18.88 16.14 -5.63
C ASP A 323 -17.64 16.14 -4.72
N TYR A 324 -17.76 15.52 -3.53
CA TYR A 324 -16.65 15.39 -2.58
C TYR A 324 -15.41 14.74 -3.20
N LYS A 325 -15.61 13.71 -4.03
CA LYS A 325 -14.53 12.96 -4.69
C LYS A 325 -13.70 13.85 -5.61
N THR A 326 -14.35 14.77 -6.31
CA THR A 326 -13.70 15.75 -7.19
C THR A 326 -13.07 16.90 -6.39
N TYR A 327 -13.75 17.36 -5.33
CA TYR A 327 -13.21 18.34 -4.39
C TYR A 327 -11.88 17.89 -3.76
N LEU A 328 -11.74 16.61 -3.43
CA LEU A 328 -10.48 16.06 -2.93
C LEU A 328 -9.33 16.23 -3.95
N GLY A 329 -9.59 15.99 -5.23
CA GLY A 329 -8.60 16.20 -6.29
C GLY A 329 -8.16 17.66 -6.38
N PHE A 330 -9.12 18.59 -6.24
CA PHE A 330 -8.86 20.02 -6.18
C PHE A 330 -8.00 20.41 -4.97
N VAL A 331 -8.36 19.97 -3.76
CA VAL A 331 -7.60 20.25 -2.53
C VAL A 331 -6.17 19.71 -2.63
N LEU A 332 -6.01 18.46 -3.06
CA LEU A 332 -4.69 17.83 -3.22
C LEU A 332 -3.82 18.58 -4.23
N ALA A 333 -4.40 19.03 -5.35
CA ALA A 333 -3.70 19.85 -6.32
C ALA A 333 -3.28 21.22 -5.76
N LEU A 334 -4.14 21.88 -4.97
CA LEU A 334 -3.82 23.18 -4.36
C LEU A 334 -2.78 23.08 -3.24
N GLU A 335 -2.77 22.00 -2.46
CA GLU A 335 -1.77 21.75 -1.43
C GLU A 335 -0.39 21.42 -2.04
N ASN A 336 -0.35 20.83 -3.23
CA ASN A 336 0.86 20.30 -3.86
C ASN A 336 1.29 21.07 -5.12
N ARG A 337 0.96 22.36 -5.25
CA ARG A 337 1.26 23.21 -6.44
C ARG A 337 2.73 23.20 -6.88
N GLN A 338 3.65 22.99 -5.93
CA GLN A 338 5.10 23.01 -6.15
C GLN A 338 5.68 21.62 -6.46
N VAL A 339 4.92 20.56 -6.25
CA VAL A 339 5.35 19.20 -6.52
C VAL A 339 5.07 18.92 -7.98
N HIS A 340 6.05 19.20 -8.85
CA HIS A 340 6.01 18.69 -10.21
C HIS A 340 5.97 17.16 -10.15
N PRO A 341 4.99 16.48 -10.79
CA PRO A 341 5.06 15.03 -10.91
C PRO A 341 6.39 14.67 -11.58
N PRO A 342 7.12 13.64 -11.10
CA PRO A 342 8.41 13.28 -11.65
C PRO A 342 8.26 12.92 -13.14
N ARG A 343 8.64 13.88 -13.99
CA ARG A 343 8.88 13.79 -15.45
C ARG A 343 7.92 12.87 -16.22
N CYS A 344 6.74 13.40 -16.53
CA CYS A 344 6.00 12.98 -17.72
C CYS A 344 6.76 13.51 -18.95
N THR A 345 7.43 12.63 -19.71
CA THR A 345 8.18 13.00 -20.94
C THR A 345 7.30 13.04 -22.19
N THR A 346 5.98 12.90 -22.05
CA THR A 346 5.03 13.05 -23.15
C THR A 346 4.31 14.39 -23.01
N TYR A 347 4.77 15.34 -23.82
CA TYR A 347 4.09 16.62 -24.08
C TYR A 347 2.70 16.36 -24.66
N SER A 348 1.67 16.27 -23.81
CA SER A 348 0.30 16.60 -24.22
C SER A 348 -0.70 16.79 -23.08
N GLU A 349 -0.43 16.36 -21.84
CA GLU A 349 -1.45 16.43 -20.77
C GLU A 349 -0.85 16.75 -19.39
N CYS A 350 0.06 17.73 -19.32
CA CYS A 350 0.62 18.18 -18.05
C CYS A 350 -0.13 19.40 -17.50
N TRP A 351 -0.78 19.19 -16.36
CA TRP A 351 -1.28 20.22 -15.45
C TRP A 351 -0.13 21.15 -15.03
N THR A 352 0.02 22.27 -15.72
CA THR A 352 0.83 23.40 -15.25
C THR A 352 -0.08 24.55 -14.90
N CYS A 353 -0.51 24.58 -13.63
CA CYS A 353 -1.05 25.78 -13.00
C CYS A 353 0.10 26.73 -12.61
N SER A 354 0.97 27.05 -13.58
CA SER A 354 2.15 27.91 -13.36
C SER A 354 2.06 29.24 -14.10
N THR A 355 0.92 29.57 -14.72
CA THR A 355 0.80 30.79 -15.53
C THR A 355 -0.35 31.74 -15.17
N LEU A 356 -1.10 31.48 -14.09
CA LEU A 356 -2.25 32.33 -13.72
C LEU A 356 -2.32 32.73 -12.24
N ALA A 357 -1.24 32.58 -11.49
CA ALA A 357 -1.10 33.15 -10.15
C ALA A 357 -0.13 34.34 -10.19
N THR A 358 -0.55 35.40 -10.87
CA THR A 358 -0.08 36.79 -10.67
C THR A 358 -1.28 37.69 -10.67
#